data_AF-A0A7C4K7B3-F1
#
_entry.id   AF-A0A7C4K7B3-F1
#
_cell.length_a   1.000
_cell.length_b   1.000
_cell.length_c   1.000
_cell.angle_alpha   90.00
_cell.angle_beta   90.00
_cell.angle_gamma   90.00
#
_symmetry.space_group_name_H-M   'P 1'
#
loop_
_entity.id
_entity.type
_entity.pdbx_description
1 polymer ?
#
loop_
_entity_poly.entity_id
_entity_poly.type
_entity_poly.pdbx_seq_one_letter_code
_entity_poly.pdbx_strand_id
1 'polypeptide(L)'
;MKDKIIIIIILSLISFNCKENKKVQEQPIQDSLAEINSIQKQKQTDAVNPQNKDDFKLESISSLNVRDINNPLIGVPVSLRQLLFEQPFDIPINEALDMAERGHPFVLLVDENGKKVVYYVFNQKANFLGKELAKFCGKSIKLIGKYISIENINIFYAEKIITD
;
A
#
# COMPACT_ATOMS: atom_id res chain seq x y z
N MET A 1 -32.75 -49.94 -11.01
CA MET A 1 -31.55 -50.11 -10.15
C MET A 1 -30.28 -50.23 -11.02
N LYS A 2 -29.88 -49.17 -11.74
CA LYS A 2 -28.67 -49.21 -12.59
C LYS A 2 -27.87 -47.90 -12.64
N ASP A 3 -28.12 -46.93 -11.75
CA ASP A 3 -27.47 -45.60 -11.80
C ASP A 3 -26.83 -45.19 -10.46
N LYS A 4 -26.12 -46.11 -9.79
CA LYS A 4 -25.38 -45.83 -8.54
C LYS A 4 -23.95 -46.43 -8.51
N ILE A 5 -23.35 -46.69 -9.68
CA ILE A 5 -22.00 -47.32 -9.80
C ILE A 5 -21.05 -46.44 -10.64
N ILE A 6 -21.15 -45.11 -10.52
CA ILE A 6 -20.20 -44.17 -11.16
C ILE A 6 -19.80 -43.07 -10.16
N ILE A 7 -19.60 -43.42 -8.88
CA ILE A 7 -19.13 -42.48 -7.84
C ILE A 7 -17.92 -43.03 -7.05
N ILE A 8 -17.41 -44.23 -7.37
CA ILE A 8 -16.37 -44.89 -6.54
C ILE A 8 -15.00 -45.06 -7.25
N ILE A 9 -14.80 -44.58 -8.48
CA ILE A 9 -13.55 -44.83 -9.24
C ILE A 9 -12.66 -43.59 -9.47
N ILE A 10 -13.09 -42.38 -9.08
CA ILE A 10 -12.27 -41.14 -9.24
C ILE A 10 -11.85 -40.58 -7.87
N LEU A 11 -11.43 -41.44 -6.95
CA LEU A 11 -10.83 -41.04 -5.66
C LEU A 11 -9.53 -41.78 -5.31
N SER A 12 -8.89 -42.46 -6.28
CA SER A 12 -7.73 -43.33 -6.03
C SER A 12 -6.48 -43.06 -6.89
N LEU A 13 -6.37 -41.92 -7.59
CA LEU A 13 -5.27 -41.67 -8.54
C LEU A 13 -4.44 -40.39 -8.35
N ILE A 14 -4.44 -39.74 -7.18
CA ILE A 14 -3.46 -38.66 -6.87
C ILE A 14 -2.80 -38.87 -5.51
N SER A 15 -2.38 -40.11 -5.24
CA SER A 15 -1.48 -40.42 -4.14
C SER A 15 -0.33 -41.27 -4.65
N PHE A 16 0.44 -40.76 -5.62
CA PHE A 16 1.78 -41.27 -5.94
C PHE A 16 2.51 -40.20 -6.77
N ASN A 17 3.25 -39.32 -6.10
CA ASN A 17 4.51 -38.88 -6.66
C ASN A 17 5.59 -38.87 -5.57
N CYS A 18 6.46 -39.88 -5.69
CA CYS A 18 7.68 -40.11 -4.94
C CYS A 18 8.56 -38.83 -4.93
N LYS A 19 9.10 -38.40 -3.79
CA LYS A 19 10.20 -39.03 -3.03
C LYS A 19 11.51 -39.04 -3.83
N GLU A 20 12.32 -37.99 -3.66
CA GLU A 20 13.77 -38.11 -3.57
C GLU A 20 14.31 -37.01 -2.65
N ASN A 21 14.51 -37.37 -1.38
CA ASN A 21 15.17 -36.55 -0.38
C ASN A 21 16.66 -36.89 -0.48
N LYS A 22 17.41 -36.11 -1.27
CA LYS A 22 18.87 -36.24 -1.37
C LYS A 22 19.51 -35.47 -0.22
N LYS A 23 20.31 -36.23 0.55
CA LYS A 23 21.27 -35.75 1.54
C LYS A 23 22.04 -34.54 1.01
N VAL A 24 21.98 -33.42 1.73
CA VAL A 24 22.96 -32.33 1.58
C VAL A 24 24.12 -32.64 2.52
N GLN A 25 25.28 -32.68 1.91
CA GLN A 25 26.59 -33.03 2.43
C GLN A 25 27.20 -31.78 3.08
N GLU A 26 27.71 -31.94 4.30
CA GLU A 26 28.49 -30.92 4.99
C GLU A 26 29.98 -31.01 4.59
N GLN A 27 30.58 -29.81 4.46
CA GLN A 27 32.02 -29.45 4.53
C GLN A 27 32.92 -29.64 3.28
N PRO A 28 34.10 -28.97 3.21
CA PRO A 28 34.45 -27.59 3.55
C PRO A 28 35.44 -26.95 2.54
N ILE A 29 35.32 -25.69 2.08
CA ILE A 29 36.44 -25.02 1.39
C ILE A 29 36.46 -23.50 1.71
N GLN A 30 37.31 -23.16 2.67
CA GLN A 30 38.07 -21.90 2.69
C GLN A 30 38.87 -21.82 1.39
N ASP A 31 38.72 -20.73 0.64
CA ASP A 31 39.77 -20.09 -0.19
C ASP A 31 39.10 -19.13 -1.19
N SER A 32 38.71 -17.95 -0.71
CA SER A 32 38.46 -16.73 -1.52
C SER A 32 38.44 -15.49 -0.61
N LEU A 33 39.42 -15.39 0.30
CA LEU A 33 39.71 -14.19 1.09
C LEU A 33 40.91 -13.47 0.46
N ALA A 34 40.68 -12.81 -0.68
CA ALA A 34 41.67 -11.91 -1.29
C ALA A 34 41.02 -10.91 -2.28
N GLU A 35 39.90 -10.26 -1.93
CA GLU A 35 39.43 -9.12 -2.74
C GLU A 35 38.50 -8.14 -1.99
N ILE A 36 38.73 -7.92 -0.68
CA ILE A 36 37.94 -6.97 0.13
C ILE A 36 38.85 -6.10 1.02
N ASN A 37 39.97 -5.60 0.48
CA ASN A 37 40.84 -4.65 1.19
C ASN A 37 41.36 -3.54 0.27
N SER A 38 40.46 -2.87 -0.46
CA SER A 38 40.82 -1.70 -1.25
C SER A 38 39.71 -0.64 -1.39
N ILE A 39 38.78 -0.48 -0.44
CA ILE A 39 38.11 0.82 -0.23
C ILE A 39 37.87 1.03 1.28
N GLN A 40 38.85 1.61 1.95
CA GLN A 40 38.58 2.59 3.00
C GLN A 40 39.51 3.79 2.74
N LYS A 41 38.97 4.99 2.98
CA LYS A 41 39.70 6.22 3.30
C LYS A 41 40.09 7.13 2.13
N GLN A 42 39.10 7.84 1.59
CA GLN A 42 39.27 9.27 1.31
C GLN A 42 38.10 10.07 1.88
N LYS A 43 38.49 10.94 2.80
CA LYS A 43 37.73 11.99 3.47
C LYS A 43 37.81 13.25 2.58
N GLN A 44 36.87 14.16 2.79
CA GLN A 44 36.89 15.58 2.41
C GLN A 44 36.33 15.98 1.03
N THR A 45 35.15 16.61 1.13
CA THR A 45 34.77 17.91 0.53
C THR A 45 34.98 18.08 -0.96
N ASP A 46 33.89 17.95 -1.71
CA ASP A 46 33.54 18.92 -2.73
C ASP A 46 32.07 19.33 -2.55
N ALA A 47 31.88 20.63 -2.45
CA ALA A 47 30.59 21.29 -2.35
C ALA A 47 29.80 21.07 -3.64
N VAL A 48 28.86 20.13 -3.63
CA VAL A 48 27.82 20.07 -4.65
C VAL A 48 26.82 21.17 -4.35
N ASN A 49 26.97 22.29 -5.06
CA ASN A 49 25.98 23.35 -5.17
C ASN A 49 24.72 22.80 -5.85
N PRO A 50 23.57 22.67 -5.18
CA PRO A 50 22.29 22.47 -5.83
C PRO A 50 21.64 23.86 -5.98
N GLN A 51 22.23 24.71 -6.81
CA GLN A 51 21.48 25.78 -7.47
C GLN A 51 20.65 25.11 -8.57
N ASN A 52 19.57 24.46 -8.16
CA ASN A 52 18.37 24.44 -8.96
C ASN A 52 17.19 24.61 -7.99
N LYS A 53 17.03 25.85 -7.53
CA LYS A 53 15.72 26.33 -7.10
C LYS A 53 14.88 26.43 -8.36
N ASP A 54 14.32 25.31 -8.78
CA ASP A 54 13.08 25.37 -9.52
C ASP A 54 12.08 25.97 -8.53
N ASP A 55 11.92 27.29 -8.63
CA ASP A 55 10.91 28.05 -7.90
C ASP A 55 9.56 27.48 -8.29
N PHE A 56 9.11 26.47 -7.55
CA PHE A 56 7.71 26.07 -7.52
C PHE A 56 6.97 27.23 -6.90
N LYS A 57 6.61 28.20 -7.75
CA LYS A 57 5.75 29.31 -7.40
C LYS A 57 4.44 28.68 -6.96
N LEU A 58 4.27 28.59 -5.64
CA LEU A 58 3.04 28.17 -5.00
C LEU A 58 1.97 29.18 -5.43
N GLU A 59 1.33 28.92 -6.58
CA GLU A 59 0.23 29.75 -7.03
C GLU A 59 -0.82 29.77 -5.93
N SER A 60 -1.23 30.99 -5.59
CA SER A 60 -2.05 31.31 -4.45
C SER A 60 -3.22 30.34 -4.32
N ILE A 61 -3.24 29.60 -3.20
CA ILE A 61 -4.28 28.62 -2.78
C ILE A 61 -5.68 29.26 -2.69
N SER A 62 -5.79 30.58 -2.91
CA SER A 62 -7.02 31.38 -2.81
C SER A 62 -8.10 31.05 -3.85
N SER A 63 -7.80 30.26 -4.89
CA SER A 63 -8.80 29.78 -5.87
C SER A 63 -9.31 28.37 -5.58
N LEU A 64 -8.76 27.69 -4.57
CA LEU A 64 -9.11 26.31 -4.28
C LEU A 64 -10.39 26.26 -3.43
N ASN A 65 -11.35 25.45 -3.88
CA ASN A 65 -12.62 25.24 -3.19
C ASN A 65 -12.39 24.35 -1.96
N VAL A 66 -11.80 24.93 -0.91
CA VAL A 66 -11.62 24.29 0.39
C VAL A 66 -12.95 24.37 1.13
N ARG A 67 -13.49 23.23 1.54
CA ARG A 67 -14.69 23.19 2.38
C ARG A 67 -14.40 22.42 3.65
N ASP A 68 -14.83 23.01 4.76
CA ASP A 68 -14.84 22.35 6.05
C ASP A 68 -16.00 21.35 6.09
N ILE A 69 -15.72 20.12 6.52
CA ILE A 69 -16.79 19.13 6.69
C ILE A 69 -17.16 19.07 8.17
N ASN A 70 -18.31 19.64 8.50
CA ASN A 70 -18.87 19.56 9.85
C ASN A 70 -19.31 18.13 10.21
N ASN A 71 -19.59 17.31 9.18
CA ASN A 71 -19.93 15.90 9.34
C ASN A 71 -18.71 15.01 9.04
N PRO A 72 -18.46 13.95 9.81
CA PRO A 72 -17.38 13.03 9.51
C PRO A 72 -17.58 12.38 8.14
N LEU A 73 -16.51 12.34 7.34
CA LEU A 73 -16.47 11.60 6.09
C LEU A 73 -16.30 10.12 6.40
N ILE A 74 -17.26 9.28 5.99
CA ILE A 74 -17.27 7.86 6.29
C ILE A 74 -16.81 7.08 5.06
N GLY A 75 -15.77 6.26 5.21
CA GLY A 75 -15.26 5.46 4.11
C GLY A 75 -14.45 4.26 4.55
N VAL A 76 -14.05 3.44 3.57
CA VAL A 76 -13.23 2.26 3.78
C VAL A 76 -11.86 2.49 3.17
N PRO A 77 -10.77 2.32 3.94
CA PRO A 77 -9.42 2.32 3.40
C PRO A 77 -9.20 1.14 2.47
N VAL A 78 -8.73 1.43 1.26
CA VAL A 78 -8.45 0.43 0.23
C VAL A 78 -7.14 0.73 -0.46
N SER A 79 -6.49 -0.30 -1.01
CA SER A 79 -5.34 -0.10 -1.87
C SER A 79 -5.78 0.51 -3.21
N LEU A 80 -5.14 1.60 -3.63
CA LEU A 80 -5.39 2.19 -4.94
C LEU A 80 -5.08 1.20 -6.07
N ARG A 81 -4.09 0.32 -5.87
CA ARG A 81 -3.77 -0.75 -6.83
C ARG A 81 -4.98 -1.65 -7.06
N GLN A 82 -5.67 -2.05 -5.99
CA GLN A 82 -6.84 -2.92 -6.12
C GLN A 82 -8.01 -2.24 -6.81
N LEU A 83 -8.19 -0.93 -6.56
CA LEU A 83 -9.18 -0.13 -7.27
C LEU A 83 -8.91 -0.08 -8.78
N LEU A 84 -7.66 0.08 -9.19
CA LEU A 84 -7.26 0.21 -10.59
C LEU A 84 -7.26 -1.11 -11.37
N PHE A 85 -6.98 -2.23 -10.69
CA PHE A 85 -6.90 -3.55 -11.30
C PHE A 85 -8.09 -4.46 -10.97
N GLU A 86 -9.17 -3.88 -10.45
CA GLU A 86 -10.42 -4.59 -10.10
C GLU A 86 -10.20 -5.83 -9.21
N GLN A 87 -9.24 -5.76 -8.29
CA GLN A 87 -8.95 -6.85 -7.36
C GLN A 87 -9.88 -6.79 -6.14
N PRO A 88 -10.14 -7.93 -5.48
CA PRO A 88 -10.99 -7.97 -4.28
C PRO A 88 -10.40 -7.09 -3.16
N PHE A 89 -11.22 -6.26 -2.51
CA PHE A 89 -10.77 -5.37 -1.42
C PHE A 89 -10.50 -6.07 -0.08
N ASP A 90 -10.69 -7.39 -0.02
CA ASP A 90 -10.51 -8.17 1.20
C ASP A 90 -9.04 -8.59 1.35
N ILE A 91 -8.21 -7.62 1.75
CA ILE A 91 -6.81 -7.88 2.14
C ILE A 91 -6.74 -7.97 3.67
N PRO A 92 -6.09 -9.01 4.23
CA PRO A 92 -5.73 -9.04 5.63
C PRO A 92 -4.90 -7.81 6.04
N ILE A 93 -5.14 -7.27 7.23
CA ILE A 93 -4.45 -6.06 7.73
C ILE A 93 -2.92 -6.18 7.64
N ASN A 94 -2.36 -7.35 7.96
CA ASN A 94 -0.90 -7.57 7.91
C ASN A 94 -0.35 -7.40 6.48
N GLU A 95 -1.04 -7.95 5.48
CA GLU A 95 -0.65 -7.79 4.08
C GLU A 95 -0.86 -6.35 3.61
N ALA A 96 -1.92 -5.68 4.06
CA ALA A 96 -2.13 -4.26 3.77
C ALA A 96 -0.99 -3.38 4.30
N LEU A 97 -0.50 -3.66 5.52
CA LEU A 97 0.65 -2.97 6.10
C LEU A 97 1.93 -3.24 5.30
N ASP A 98 2.20 -4.50 4.95
CA ASP A 98 3.37 -4.85 4.13
C ASP A 98 3.31 -4.17 2.75
N MET A 99 2.13 -4.08 2.15
CA MET A 99 1.93 -3.36 0.90
C MET A 99 2.22 -1.87 1.05
N ALA A 100 1.74 -1.24 2.12
CA ALA A 100 1.97 0.17 2.39
C ALA A 100 3.45 0.47 2.67
N GLU A 101 4.16 -0.43 3.36
CA GLU A 101 5.61 -0.32 3.57
C GLU A 101 6.41 -0.41 2.27
N ARG A 102 5.94 -1.21 1.30
CA ARG A 102 6.49 -1.29 -0.05
C ARG A 102 6.12 -0.11 -0.96
N GLY A 103 5.41 0.88 -0.43
CA GLY A 103 5.02 2.08 -1.16
C GLY A 103 3.75 1.93 -2.00
N HIS A 104 2.94 0.89 -1.79
CA HIS A 104 1.62 0.81 -2.41
C HIS A 104 0.66 1.82 -1.75
N PRO A 105 0.06 2.75 -2.49
CA PRO A 105 -0.78 3.79 -1.91
C PRO A 105 -2.12 3.23 -1.44
N PHE A 106 -2.53 3.64 -0.23
CA PHE A 106 -3.86 3.41 0.32
C PHE A 106 -4.63 4.72 0.36
N VAL A 107 -5.89 4.65 -0.04
CA VAL A 107 -6.80 5.79 -0.19
C VAL A 107 -8.11 5.49 0.54
N LEU A 108 -8.91 6.52 0.79
CA LEU A 108 -10.25 6.33 1.35
C LEU A 108 -11.27 6.21 0.22
N LEU A 109 -12.02 5.12 0.22
CA LEU A 109 -13.17 4.93 -0.65
C LEU A 109 -14.45 5.31 0.09
N VAL A 110 -15.17 6.30 -0.43
CA VAL A 110 -16.43 6.81 0.13
C VAL A 110 -17.56 6.50 -0.85
N ASP A 111 -18.71 6.07 -0.33
CA ASP A 111 -19.94 6.00 -1.12
C ASP A 111 -20.73 7.28 -0.94
N GLU A 112 -20.73 8.13 -1.96
CA GLU A 112 -21.48 9.39 -2.00
C GLU A 112 -22.62 9.26 -3.00
N ASN A 113 -23.86 9.19 -2.50
CA ASN A 113 -25.07 9.09 -3.32
C ASN A 113 -25.04 7.93 -4.33
N GLY A 114 -24.50 6.77 -3.94
CA GLY A 114 -24.37 5.59 -4.79
C GLY A 114 -23.18 5.65 -5.75
N LYS A 115 -22.30 6.65 -5.61
CA LYS A 115 -21.06 6.78 -6.38
C LYS A 115 -19.86 6.55 -5.48
N LYS A 116 -18.95 5.70 -5.93
CA LYS A 116 -17.66 5.49 -5.28
C LYS A 116 -16.73 6.66 -5.57
N VAL A 117 -16.36 7.41 -4.55
CA VAL A 117 -15.44 8.55 -4.61
C VAL A 117 -14.16 8.19 -3.86
N VAL A 118 -13.01 8.46 -4.49
CA VAL A 118 -11.70 8.21 -3.90
C VAL A 118 -11.14 9.50 -3.35
N TYR A 119 -10.69 9.47 -2.09
CA TYR A 119 -9.99 10.56 -1.44
C TYR A 119 -8.55 10.17 -1.08
N TYR A 120 -7.60 11.01 -1.50
CA TYR A 120 -6.23 10.96 -1.00
C TYR A 120 -6.19 11.67 0.34
N VAL A 121 -5.78 10.95 1.38
CA VAL A 121 -5.82 11.47 2.75
C VAL A 121 -4.44 11.94 3.17
N PHE A 122 -4.37 13.17 3.64
CA PHE A 122 -3.19 13.81 4.18
C PHE A 122 -3.47 14.29 5.60
N ASN A 123 -2.43 14.50 6.41
CA ASN A 123 -2.58 15.19 7.68
C ASN A 123 -2.54 16.72 7.48
N GLN A 124 -2.76 17.49 8.55
CA GLN A 124 -2.66 18.95 8.55
C GLN A 124 -1.28 19.52 8.13
N LYS A 125 -0.23 18.68 8.10
CA LYS A 125 1.12 19.03 7.63
C LYS A 125 1.39 18.63 6.18
N ALA A 126 0.35 18.23 5.44
CA ALA A 126 0.42 17.75 4.07
C ALA A 126 1.26 16.46 3.87
N ASN A 127 1.43 15.64 4.91
CA ASN A 127 1.99 14.30 4.75
C ASN A 127 0.89 13.32 4.37
N PHE A 128 1.16 12.49 3.36
CA PHE A 128 0.24 11.43 2.94
C PHE A 128 0.08 10.37 4.03
N LEU A 129 -1.16 9.99 4.32
CA LEU A 129 -1.53 9.07 5.40
C LEU A 129 -1.80 7.63 4.93
N GLY A 130 -1.31 7.23 3.74
CA GLY A 130 -1.57 5.89 3.21
C GLY A 130 -1.15 4.75 4.14
N LYS A 131 0.01 4.88 4.80
CA LYS A 131 0.48 3.86 5.77
C LYS A 131 -0.42 3.77 6.99
N GLU A 132 -0.90 4.91 7.48
CA GLU A 132 -1.85 4.98 8.60
C GLU A 132 -3.20 4.39 8.21
N LEU A 133 -3.67 4.66 6.99
CA LEU A 133 -4.92 4.11 6.46
C LEU A 133 -4.88 2.58 6.33
N ALA A 134 -3.75 2.00 5.95
CA ALA A 134 -3.59 0.55 5.82
C ALA A 134 -3.88 -0.21 7.12
N LYS A 135 -3.66 0.41 8.30
CA LYS A 135 -3.99 -0.16 9.62
C LYS A 135 -5.49 -0.45 9.80
N PHE A 136 -6.32 0.20 8.99
CA PHE A 136 -7.78 0.11 9.05
C PHE A 136 -8.38 -0.52 7.79
N CYS A 137 -7.55 -1.18 6.96
CA CYS A 137 -8.01 -1.86 5.76
C CYS A 137 -9.18 -2.83 6.09
N GLY A 138 -10.21 -2.81 5.25
CA GLY A 138 -11.41 -3.62 5.41
C GLY A 138 -12.38 -3.15 6.51
N LYS A 139 -12.07 -2.05 7.22
CA LYS A 139 -12.96 -1.45 8.22
C LYS A 139 -13.45 -0.08 7.77
N SER A 140 -14.69 0.25 8.13
CA SER A 140 -15.19 1.61 7.98
C SER A 140 -14.52 2.53 9.01
N ILE A 141 -14.07 3.69 8.55
CA ILE A 141 -13.51 4.75 9.40
C ILE A 141 -14.25 6.06 9.16
N LYS A 142 -14.25 6.92 10.18
CA LYS A 142 -14.78 8.27 10.13
C LYS A 142 -13.63 9.27 10.18
N LEU A 143 -13.53 10.14 9.18
CA LEU A 143 -12.53 11.20 9.10
C LEU A 143 -13.16 12.55 9.40
N ILE A 144 -12.52 13.34 10.26
CA ILE A 144 -12.88 14.73 10.52
C ILE A 144 -11.77 15.61 9.92
N GLY A 145 -12.17 16.64 9.16
CA GLY A 145 -11.25 17.61 8.61
C GLY A 145 -11.78 18.38 7.42
N LYS A 146 -10.88 18.74 6.51
CA LYS A 146 -11.16 19.60 5.35
C LYS A 146 -11.01 18.81 4.07
N TYR A 147 -11.83 19.09 3.07
CA TYR A 147 -11.59 18.57 1.72
C TYR A 147 -11.36 19.67 0.71
N ILE A 148 -10.67 19.28 -0.35
CA ILE A 148 -10.37 20.10 -1.51
C ILE A 148 -10.38 19.18 -2.73
N SER A 149 -10.88 19.67 -3.86
CA SER A 149 -10.78 18.98 -5.14
C SER A 149 -9.89 19.81 -6.07
N ILE A 150 -8.86 19.19 -6.64
CA ILE A 150 -7.90 19.80 -7.56
C ILE A 150 -7.86 18.92 -8.81
N GLU A 151 -8.24 19.46 -9.97
CA GLU A 151 -8.17 18.71 -11.25
C GLU A 151 -8.85 17.32 -11.20
N ASN A 152 -10.00 17.21 -10.53
CA ASN A 152 -10.74 15.96 -10.28
C ASN A 152 -10.07 14.97 -9.32
N ILE A 153 -8.98 15.36 -8.65
CA ILE A 153 -8.38 14.62 -7.55
C ILE A 153 -8.99 15.15 -6.24
N ASN A 154 -9.67 14.28 -5.50
CA ASN A 154 -10.20 14.64 -4.20
C ASN A 154 -9.14 14.39 -3.12
N ILE A 155 -8.83 15.44 -2.39
CA ILE A 155 -7.85 15.45 -1.33
C ILE A 155 -8.58 15.76 -0.02
N PHE A 156 -8.26 15.01 1.03
CA PHE A 156 -8.80 15.18 2.36
C PHE A 156 -7.67 15.44 3.36
N TYR A 157 -7.72 16.57 4.05
CA TYR A 157 -6.85 16.90 5.16
C TYR A 157 -7.49 16.43 6.46
N ALA A 158 -7.07 15.27 6.95
CA ALA A 158 -7.53 14.66 8.18
C ALA A 158 -6.90 15.33 9.41
N GLU A 159 -7.77 15.74 10.32
CA GLU A 159 -7.43 16.19 11.67
C GLU A 159 -7.54 15.03 12.66
N LYS A 160 -8.55 14.18 12.45
CA LYS A 160 -8.81 13.02 13.30
C LYS A 160 -9.33 11.84 12.48
N ILE A 161 -8.81 10.66 12.78
CA ILE A 161 -9.32 9.36 12.32
C ILE A 161 -10.04 8.72 13.51
N ILE A 162 -11.29 8.30 13.30
CA ILE A 162 -12.11 7.62 14.30
C ILE A 162 -12.48 6.26 13.75
N THR A 163 -12.26 5.22 14.54
CA THR A 163 -12.73 3.85 14.30
C THR A 163 -13.92 3.58 15.22
N ASP A 164 -14.92 2.89 14.71
CA ASP A 164 -15.98 2.30 15.54
C ASP A 164 -15.48 1.07 16.31
#